data_AF-A0A7S3LLX0-F1
#
_entry.id   AF-A0A7S3LLX0-F1
#
_cell.length_a   1.000
_cell.length_b   1.000
_cell.length_c   1.000
_cell.angle_alpha   90.00
_cell.angle_beta   90.00
_cell.angle_gamma   90.00
#
_symmetry.space_group_name_H-M   'P 1'
#
loop_
_entity.id
_entity.type
_entity.pdbx_description
1 polymer ?
#
loop_
_entity_poly.entity_id
_entity_poly.type
_entity_poly.pdbx_seq_one_letter_code
_entity_poly.pdbx_strand_id
1 'polypeptide(L)'
;MEDYSGTEIDMAASVVSREALSLSSLRYSNFQSIRHAIGPNCKIVMLGEASHGTQEFYEFRRDLTQALVEHEGFNVVLCEGDFPPFWRLNEYIGAVKTKKTVNWRLGQSAPAIISQEDELKKNTEVKTEEHATASDNGTLRLSGADNSSGDISHKNPESTTEHNRKNSVREDEMKAMDGLKHRFPRWMWHNEPFRELIQWLKVHNSSTEVPTALLGLDIYSLFASADEVIKYLSTADPALAKIAILNYSTLNSFRDDATEYAYCLAQGTVEPQAVPVAKVLQEMMRKQMKLQTWEYDGDAFFSGSENAHAVKAAEAYYRKSFMGGVVTWNLRDSAMADFVDSAIKYVERKNPNIQARVIIWAHNSHLGDSEATDKKKRRQYNLGNLLRQRYSLERTFTVGFSTDHGTVRAAKKWGAVDEVMDLIPSLSGSHGELFHKVSRIIANPDFGLFMRTNERHPRAVTNECLTELAKPRIQRFIGVQYVKRSERQSHYIRCDISKQYDLLIHMDKTSGLQPVKESKGVVKIPLHGDYPRWNKYAKNEDVEEEREDDFDP
;
A
#
# COMPACT_ATOMS: atom_id res chain seq x y z
N MET A 1 21.29 -31.93 9.29
CA MET A 1 21.01 -31.56 7.89
C MET A 1 20.48 -32.83 7.26
N GLU A 2 19.23 -32.85 6.84
CA GLU A 2 18.76 -33.91 5.94
C GLU A 2 19.20 -33.46 4.55
N ASP A 3 20.30 -34.02 4.05
CA ASP A 3 20.67 -33.88 2.64
C ASP A 3 19.63 -34.67 1.84
N TYR A 4 18.67 -33.95 1.25
CA TYR A 4 17.84 -34.50 0.19
C TYR A 4 18.80 -34.87 -0.96
N SER A 5 19.05 -36.16 -1.16
CA SER A 5 19.91 -36.61 -2.25
C SER A 5 19.38 -36.08 -3.59
N GLY A 6 20.26 -35.71 -4.53
CA GLY A 6 19.85 -35.15 -5.83
C GLY A 6 18.79 -36.00 -6.55
N THR A 7 18.85 -37.33 -6.37
CA THR A 7 17.88 -38.30 -6.87
C THR A 7 16.45 -38.05 -6.37
N GLU A 8 16.26 -37.59 -5.12
CA GLU A 8 14.92 -37.33 -4.58
C GLU A 8 14.27 -36.11 -5.21
N ILE A 9 15.04 -35.04 -5.45
CA ILE A 9 14.53 -33.85 -6.13
C ILE A 9 14.21 -34.17 -7.59
N ASP A 10 15.00 -35.00 -8.27
CA ASP A 10 14.72 -35.41 -9.65
C ASP A 10 13.41 -36.21 -9.76
N MET A 11 13.18 -37.14 -8.82
CA MET A 11 11.90 -37.86 -8.74
C MET A 11 10.73 -36.91 -8.49
N ALA A 12 10.87 -36.00 -7.53
CA ALA A 12 9.85 -34.99 -7.26
C ALA A 12 9.57 -34.10 -8.47
N ALA A 13 10.62 -33.66 -9.19
CA ALA A 13 10.49 -32.82 -10.38
C ALA A 13 9.70 -33.55 -11.48
N SER A 14 9.97 -34.84 -11.68
CA SER A 14 9.23 -35.66 -12.66
C SER A 14 7.75 -35.82 -12.32
N VAL A 15 7.38 -35.86 -11.03
CA VAL A 15 5.97 -35.91 -10.61
C VAL A 15 5.32 -34.55 -10.83
N VAL A 16 5.94 -33.48 -10.33
CA VAL A 16 5.40 -32.12 -10.38
C VAL A 16 5.27 -31.61 -11.82
N SER A 17 6.19 -31.98 -12.71
CA SER A 17 6.17 -31.55 -14.11
C SER A 17 4.93 -31.99 -14.88
N ARG A 18 4.28 -33.10 -14.47
CA ARG A 18 3.05 -33.59 -15.12
C ARG A 18 1.85 -32.68 -14.86
N GLU A 19 1.91 -31.86 -13.81
CA GLU A 19 0.81 -31.01 -13.35
C GLU A 19 1.02 -29.52 -13.66
N ALA A 20 2.22 -29.15 -14.11
CA ALA A 20 2.60 -27.77 -14.38
C ALA A 20 1.86 -27.21 -15.61
N LEU A 21 1.20 -26.06 -15.43
CA LEU A 21 0.51 -25.35 -16.50
C LEU A 21 1.32 -24.14 -16.93
N SER A 22 1.59 -23.99 -18.23
CA SER A 22 2.36 -22.85 -18.73
C SER A 22 1.71 -21.50 -18.38
N LEU A 23 2.52 -20.47 -18.16
CA LEU A 23 2.00 -19.13 -17.87
C LEU A 23 1.17 -18.55 -19.01
N SER A 24 1.48 -18.90 -20.26
CA SER A 24 0.66 -18.53 -21.42
C SER A 24 -0.76 -19.10 -21.31
N SER A 25 -0.89 -20.36 -20.87
CA SER A 25 -2.19 -21.02 -20.63
C SER A 25 -2.92 -20.39 -19.45
N LEU A 26 -2.19 -19.97 -18.43
CA LEU A 26 -2.78 -19.26 -17.28
C LEU A 26 -3.24 -17.84 -17.63
N ARG A 27 -2.54 -17.13 -18.51
CA ARG A 27 -2.92 -15.78 -18.98
C ARG A 27 -4.04 -15.80 -20.03
N TYR A 28 -4.28 -16.93 -20.67
CA TYR A 28 -5.29 -17.08 -21.72
C TYR A 28 -6.68 -16.60 -21.27
N SER A 29 -7.39 -15.91 -22.17
CA SER A 29 -8.75 -15.40 -21.95
C SER A 29 -8.92 -14.62 -20.63
N ASN A 30 -8.00 -13.68 -20.36
CA ASN A 30 -7.97 -12.85 -19.15
C ASN A 30 -7.95 -13.70 -17.88
N PHE A 31 -7.01 -14.64 -17.80
CA PHE A 31 -6.86 -15.52 -16.64
C PHE A 31 -8.08 -16.37 -16.30
N GLN A 32 -8.82 -16.85 -17.30
CA GLN A 32 -10.07 -17.60 -17.09
C GLN A 32 -9.90 -18.78 -16.11
N SER A 33 -8.80 -19.55 -16.24
CA SER A 33 -8.51 -20.68 -15.35
C SER A 33 -8.32 -20.25 -13.89
N ILE A 34 -7.53 -19.19 -13.64
CA ILE A 34 -7.33 -18.63 -12.29
C ILE A 34 -8.65 -18.07 -11.75
N ARG A 35 -9.41 -17.33 -12.55
CA ARG A 35 -10.71 -16.77 -12.16
C ARG A 35 -11.71 -17.86 -11.77
N HIS A 36 -11.78 -18.94 -12.54
CA HIS A 36 -12.59 -20.11 -12.18
C HIS A 36 -12.13 -20.77 -10.87
N ALA A 37 -10.81 -20.88 -10.66
CA ALA A 37 -10.23 -21.43 -9.43
C ALA A 37 -10.44 -20.53 -8.19
N ILE A 38 -10.57 -19.21 -8.37
CA ILE A 38 -10.97 -18.27 -7.32
C ILE A 38 -12.47 -18.45 -7.03
N GLY A 39 -13.30 -18.48 -8.07
CA GLY A 39 -14.74 -18.69 -7.96
C GLY A 39 -15.51 -17.49 -7.36
N PRO A 40 -16.84 -17.59 -7.32
CA PRO A 40 -17.72 -16.48 -6.95
C PRO A 40 -17.76 -16.23 -5.43
N ASN A 41 -17.49 -17.25 -4.62
CA ASN A 41 -17.59 -17.18 -3.16
C ASN A 41 -16.33 -16.60 -2.51
N CYS A 42 -15.24 -16.47 -3.26
CA CYS A 42 -13.99 -15.91 -2.76
C CYS A 42 -14.15 -14.42 -2.47
N LYS A 43 -14.00 -14.04 -1.19
CA LYS A 43 -14.05 -12.65 -0.74
C LYS A 43 -12.67 -11.98 -0.81
N ILE A 44 -11.60 -12.73 -0.59
CA ILE A 44 -10.23 -12.18 -0.50
C ILE A 44 -9.26 -12.98 -1.36
N VAL A 45 -8.63 -12.32 -2.33
CA VAL A 45 -7.52 -12.84 -3.12
C VAL A 45 -6.23 -12.21 -2.61
N MET A 46 -5.27 -13.02 -2.22
CA MET A 46 -3.97 -12.62 -1.69
C MET A 46 -2.90 -12.89 -2.75
N LEU A 47 -2.33 -11.83 -3.32
CA LEU A 47 -1.31 -11.87 -4.36
C LEU A 47 0.07 -11.60 -3.77
N GLY A 48 0.82 -12.68 -3.58
CA GLY A 48 2.19 -12.68 -3.07
C GLY A 48 3.23 -12.08 -4.02
N GLU A 49 4.47 -12.03 -3.55
CA GLU A 49 5.67 -11.96 -4.37
C GLU A 49 6.84 -12.63 -3.64
N ALA A 50 7.76 -13.28 -4.35
CA ALA A 50 8.96 -13.86 -3.73
C ALA A 50 10.08 -12.82 -3.52
N SER A 51 9.95 -11.66 -4.17
CA SER A 51 10.78 -10.49 -3.93
C SER A 51 10.04 -9.18 -4.16
N HIS A 52 10.36 -8.15 -3.39
CA HIS A 52 9.83 -6.79 -3.62
C HIS A 52 10.43 -6.10 -4.86
N GLY A 53 11.37 -6.75 -5.55
CA GLY A 53 12.22 -6.13 -6.56
C GLY A 53 12.26 -6.86 -7.90
N THR A 54 11.28 -7.70 -8.21
CA THR A 54 11.21 -8.48 -9.44
C THR A 54 10.14 -7.92 -10.38
N GLN A 55 10.50 -7.57 -11.61
CA GLN A 55 9.61 -6.95 -12.60
C GLN A 55 8.39 -7.81 -12.91
N GLU A 56 8.61 -9.09 -13.22
CA GLU A 56 7.59 -10.00 -13.75
C GLU A 56 6.50 -10.31 -12.71
N PHE A 57 6.85 -10.29 -11.41
CA PHE A 57 5.87 -10.46 -10.33
C PHE A 57 4.90 -9.28 -10.27
N TYR A 58 5.37 -8.04 -10.44
CA TYR A 58 4.48 -6.87 -10.45
C TYR A 58 3.61 -6.85 -11.71
N GLU A 59 4.15 -7.21 -12.87
CA GLU A 59 3.37 -7.30 -14.11
C GLU A 59 2.27 -8.35 -14.00
N PHE A 60 2.57 -9.55 -13.50
CA PHE A 60 1.56 -10.58 -13.30
C PHE A 60 0.48 -10.14 -12.31
N ARG A 61 0.87 -9.52 -11.19
CA ARG A 61 -0.10 -9.00 -10.21
C ARG A 61 -0.97 -7.89 -10.79
N ARG A 62 -0.40 -6.97 -11.57
CA ARG A 62 -1.14 -5.92 -12.31
C ARG A 62 -2.19 -6.56 -13.20
N ASP A 63 -1.76 -7.46 -14.09
CA ASP A 63 -2.62 -8.08 -15.10
C ASP A 63 -3.75 -8.90 -14.46
N LEU A 64 -3.44 -9.69 -13.43
CA LEU A 64 -4.45 -10.47 -12.71
C LEU A 64 -5.40 -9.56 -11.93
N THR A 65 -4.92 -8.47 -11.33
CA THR A 65 -5.77 -7.50 -10.62
C THR A 65 -6.77 -6.86 -11.56
N GLN A 66 -6.33 -6.42 -12.75
CA GLN A 66 -7.23 -5.87 -13.78
C GLN A 66 -8.32 -6.88 -14.15
N ALA A 67 -7.95 -8.13 -14.42
CA ALA A 67 -8.91 -9.18 -14.78
C ALA A 67 -9.92 -9.49 -13.65
N LEU A 68 -9.49 -9.46 -12.38
CA LEU A 68 -10.37 -9.69 -11.23
C LEU A 68 -11.33 -8.53 -10.97
N VAL A 69 -10.86 -7.29 -11.14
CA VAL A 69 -11.70 -6.10 -11.05
C VAL A 69 -12.73 -6.09 -12.18
N GLU A 70 -12.29 -6.32 -13.42
CA GLU A 70 -13.14 -6.23 -14.61
C GLU A 70 -14.17 -7.36 -14.72
N HIS A 71 -13.81 -8.58 -14.34
CA HIS A 71 -14.64 -9.76 -14.62
C HIS A 71 -15.20 -10.48 -13.39
N GLU A 72 -14.62 -10.26 -12.21
CA GLU A 72 -15.02 -10.96 -10.99
C GLU A 72 -15.56 -10.01 -9.90
N GLY A 73 -15.70 -8.70 -10.19
CA GLY A 73 -16.30 -7.75 -9.26
C GLY A 73 -15.48 -7.47 -8.01
N PHE A 74 -14.16 -7.67 -8.06
CA PHE A 74 -13.26 -7.17 -7.02
C PHE A 74 -13.20 -5.65 -7.07
N ASN A 75 -13.31 -5.00 -5.91
CA ASN A 75 -13.51 -3.55 -5.81
C ASN A 75 -12.68 -2.91 -4.68
N VAL A 76 -11.79 -3.68 -4.05
CA VAL A 76 -10.83 -3.18 -3.07
C VAL A 76 -9.45 -3.78 -3.37
N VAL A 77 -8.45 -2.93 -3.57
CA VAL A 77 -7.04 -3.31 -3.69
C VAL A 77 -6.30 -2.78 -2.48
N LEU A 78 -5.72 -3.67 -1.69
CA LEU A 78 -4.93 -3.34 -0.51
C LEU A 78 -3.47 -3.67 -0.79
N CYS A 79 -2.55 -2.76 -0.49
CA CYS A 79 -1.12 -2.97 -0.69
C CYS A 79 -0.36 -2.90 0.64
N GLU A 80 0.71 -3.71 0.77
CA GLU A 80 1.70 -3.66 1.85
C GLU A 80 2.51 -2.34 1.80
N GLY A 81 1.82 -1.25 2.05
CA GLY A 81 2.36 0.10 2.00
C GLY A 81 1.62 1.01 2.98
N ASP A 82 2.23 2.16 3.22
CA ASP A 82 1.77 3.15 4.17
C ASP A 82 0.39 3.71 3.79
N PHE A 83 -0.50 3.87 4.76
CA PHE A 83 -1.85 4.37 4.49
C PHE A 83 -1.91 5.79 3.85
N PRO A 84 -1.20 6.83 4.35
CA PRO A 84 -1.31 8.18 3.79
C PRO A 84 -1.01 8.33 2.28
N PRO A 85 0.12 7.83 1.73
CA PRO A 85 0.39 7.96 0.30
C PRO A 85 -0.62 7.18 -0.55
N PHE A 86 -1.07 6.01 -0.08
CA PHE A 86 -2.10 5.25 -0.78
C PHE A 86 -3.47 5.94 -0.74
N TRP A 87 -3.82 6.63 0.35
CA TRP A 87 -5.03 7.44 0.40
C TRP A 87 -5.01 8.57 -0.65
N ARG A 88 -3.87 9.23 -0.86
CA ARG A 88 -3.71 10.24 -1.94
C ARG A 88 -3.86 9.62 -3.33
N LEU A 89 -3.38 8.39 -3.54
CA LEU A 89 -3.63 7.66 -4.78
C LEU A 89 -5.11 7.29 -4.94
N ASN A 90 -5.77 6.89 -3.86
CA ASN A 90 -7.20 6.59 -3.82
C ASN A 90 -8.04 7.81 -4.26
N GLU A 91 -7.65 9.01 -3.82
CA GLU A 91 -8.22 10.28 -4.27
C GLU A 91 -7.92 10.54 -5.75
N TYR A 92 -6.66 10.35 -6.19
CA TYR A 92 -6.23 10.57 -7.58
C TYR A 92 -6.97 9.69 -8.60
N ILE A 93 -7.26 8.43 -8.24
CA ILE A 93 -8.00 7.49 -9.09
C ILE A 93 -9.53 7.67 -8.99
N GLY A 94 -10.02 8.66 -8.23
CA GLY A 94 -11.45 8.97 -8.13
C GLY A 94 -12.26 7.98 -7.28
N ALA A 95 -11.62 7.19 -6.41
CA ALA A 95 -12.33 6.28 -5.51
C ALA A 95 -13.04 7.00 -4.34
N VAL A 96 -12.60 8.23 -4.07
CA VAL A 96 -13.16 9.13 -3.05
C VAL A 96 -13.93 10.25 -3.77
N LYS A 97 -15.23 10.42 -3.45
CA LYS A 97 -16.10 11.38 -4.16
C LYS A 97 -16.19 12.74 -3.44
N THR A 98 -15.95 12.80 -2.14
CA THR A 98 -16.10 14.02 -1.33
C THR A 98 -14.83 14.38 -0.57
N LYS A 99 -14.33 15.61 -0.78
CA LYS A 99 -13.31 16.23 0.09
C LYS A 99 -13.93 17.00 1.27
N LYS A 100 -15.17 16.66 1.63
CA LYS A 100 -15.96 17.42 2.60
C LYS A 100 -15.65 16.92 4.00
N THR A 101 -15.35 17.83 4.91
CA THR A 101 -15.16 17.56 6.32
C THR A 101 -16.24 18.30 7.10
N VAL A 102 -16.91 17.62 8.02
CA VAL A 102 -17.90 18.28 8.89
C VAL A 102 -17.19 18.87 10.10
N ASN A 103 -17.47 20.13 10.40
CA ASN A 103 -17.02 20.76 11.63
C ASN A 103 -17.89 20.29 12.80
N TRP A 104 -17.29 19.52 13.70
CA TRP A 104 -17.90 18.93 14.89
C TRP A 104 -18.30 19.96 15.96
N ARG A 105 -17.92 21.24 15.84
CA ARG A 105 -18.39 22.31 16.74
C ARG A 105 -19.87 22.67 16.53
N LEU A 106 -20.44 22.40 15.36
CA LEU A 106 -21.85 22.70 15.05
C LEU A 106 -22.75 21.52 15.43
N GLY A 107 -22.83 21.29 16.73
CA GLY A 107 -23.51 20.13 17.30
C GLY A 107 -25.04 20.15 17.27
N GLN A 108 -25.76 21.21 16.84
CA GLN A 108 -27.23 21.25 17.01
C GLN A 108 -28.08 22.00 15.95
N SER A 109 -27.54 22.47 14.82
CA SER A 109 -28.40 23.11 13.80
C SER A 109 -27.73 23.02 12.43
N ALA A 110 -28.12 22.02 11.62
CA ALA A 110 -27.63 21.72 10.26
C ALA A 110 -26.09 21.71 10.10
N PRO A 111 -25.46 20.58 9.75
CA PRO A 111 -24.00 20.54 9.61
C PRO A 111 -23.54 21.58 8.59
N ALA A 112 -22.73 22.57 9.00
CA ALA A 112 -22.04 23.41 8.02
C ALA A 112 -20.98 22.53 7.36
N ILE A 113 -21.30 22.07 6.16
CA ILE A 113 -20.40 21.34 5.30
C ILE A 113 -19.32 22.33 4.86
N ILE A 114 -18.07 22.08 5.24
CA ILE A 114 -16.93 22.85 4.72
C ILE A 114 -16.40 22.09 3.51
N SER A 115 -16.49 22.70 2.32
CA SER A 115 -15.74 22.21 1.15
C SER A 115 -14.38 22.91 1.10
N GLN A 116 -13.33 22.22 0.64
CA GLN A 116 -12.02 22.85 0.40
C GLN A 116 -12.12 24.03 -0.58
N GLU A 117 -13.12 24.05 -1.46
CA GLU A 117 -13.38 25.17 -2.38
C GLU A 117 -13.91 26.41 -1.66
N ASP A 118 -14.66 26.26 -0.57
CA ASP A 118 -15.21 27.38 0.22
C ASP A 118 -14.13 28.08 1.06
N GLU A 119 -13.13 27.35 1.54
CA GLU A 119 -11.95 27.96 2.20
C GLU A 119 -11.04 28.70 1.21
N LEU A 120 -10.84 28.14 0.00
CA LEU A 120 -10.10 28.85 -1.05
C LEU A 120 -10.82 30.13 -1.46
N LYS A 121 -12.15 30.10 -1.64
CA LYS A 121 -12.93 31.31 -1.95
C LYS A 121 -12.85 32.36 -0.84
N LYS A 122 -12.98 31.98 0.43
CA LYS A 122 -12.80 32.91 1.56
C LYS A 122 -11.42 33.56 1.60
N ASN A 123 -10.36 32.80 1.32
CA ASN A 123 -9.00 33.34 1.25
C ASN A 123 -8.71 34.17 -0.02
N THR A 124 -9.56 34.07 -1.05
CA THR A 124 -9.44 34.87 -2.26
C THR A 124 -10.23 36.18 -2.15
N GLU A 125 -11.42 36.14 -1.52
CA GLU A 125 -12.24 37.33 -1.23
C GLU A 125 -11.58 38.26 -0.20
N VAL A 126 -10.90 37.72 0.81
CA VAL A 126 -10.16 38.52 1.81
C VAL A 126 -8.92 39.23 1.22
N LYS A 127 -8.48 38.85 0.02
CA LYS A 127 -7.37 39.52 -0.70
C LYS A 127 -7.80 40.50 -1.79
N THR A 128 -9.10 40.69 -2.01
CA THR A 128 -9.62 41.61 -3.04
C THR A 128 -10.26 42.88 -2.47
N GLU A 129 -10.34 43.04 -1.15
CA GLU A 129 -10.79 44.28 -0.50
C GLU A 129 -9.64 45.11 0.05
N GLU A 130 -8.62 45.41 -0.76
CA GLU A 130 -7.73 46.54 -0.50
C GLU A 130 -7.17 47.03 -1.85
N HIS A 131 -7.48 48.29 -2.19
CA HIS A 131 -7.18 49.02 -3.43
C HIS A 131 -8.19 48.95 -4.57
N ALA A 132 -9.29 49.70 -4.42
CA ALA A 132 -9.87 50.43 -5.55
C ALA A 132 -10.48 51.76 -5.07
N THR A 133 -9.66 52.81 -5.02
CA THR A 133 -10.14 54.20 -5.07
C THR A 133 -9.97 54.75 -6.48
N ALA A 134 -10.98 55.50 -6.90
CA ALA A 134 -11.28 55.91 -8.26
C ALA A 134 -10.24 56.81 -8.95
N SER A 135 -10.14 56.71 -10.28
CA SER A 135 -10.38 57.88 -11.15
C SER A 135 -10.62 57.51 -12.63
N ASP A 136 -11.71 58.10 -13.10
CA ASP A 136 -12.29 58.34 -14.43
C ASP A 136 -11.44 58.41 -15.72
N ASN A 137 -12.17 58.06 -16.79
CA ASN A 137 -12.22 58.66 -18.15
C ASN A 137 -11.08 58.42 -19.15
N GLY A 138 -11.40 57.71 -20.24
CA GLY A 138 -10.55 57.69 -21.44
C GLY A 138 -10.99 56.74 -22.57
N THR A 139 -12.14 57.03 -23.18
CA THR A 139 -12.47 56.89 -24.62
C THR A 139 -11.77 55.82 -25.49
N LEU A 140 -12.59 54.92 -26.05
CA LEU A 140 -12.29 54.11 -27.24
C LEU A 140 -11.78 54.96 -28.42
N ARG A 141 -10.69 54.52 -29.08
CA ARG A 141 -10.50 54.68 -30.54
C ARG A 141 -9.66 53.54 -31.13
N LEU A 142 -10.26 52.89 -32.14
CA LEU A 142 -9.63 52.00 -33.12
C LEU A 142 -9.15 52.83 -34.32
N SER A 143 -7.90 52.65 -34.74
CA SER A 143 -7.31 52.93 -36.07
C SER A 143 -5.80 52.67 -35.93
N GLY A 144 -5.04 52.03 -36.81
CA GLY A 144 -5.17 51.51 -38.16
C GLY A 144 -3.80 50.88 -38.49
N ALA A 145 -3.77 50.08 -39.55
CA ALA A 145 -2.65 49.27 -40.02
C ALA A 145 -1.29 49.99 -40.15
N ASP A 146 -0.17 49.27 -39.93
CA ASP A 146 0.61 48.73 -41.07
C ASP A 146 1.76 47.80 -40.68
N ASN A 147 2.10 46.94 -41.64
CA ASN A 147 2.88 45.71 -41.62
C ASN A 147 4.40 45.85 -41.40
N SER A 148 4.99 44.85 -40.73
CA SER A 148 6.26 44.24 -41.19
C SER A 148 6.47 42.83 -40.61
N SER A 149 6.16 41.83 -41.45
CA SER A 149 6.80 40.51 -41.60
C SER A 149 7.36 39.80 -40.36
N GLY A 150 6.51 38.98 -39.73
CA GLY A 150 6.91 37.86 -38.86
C GLY A 150 6.81 36.53 -39.62
N ASP A 151 7.87 35.72 -39.53
CA ASP A 151 7.93 34.34 -40.00
C ASP A 151 7.00 33.48 -39.12
N ILE A 152 5.79 33.20 -39.62
CA ILE A 152 4.80 32.38 -38.92
C ILE A 152 5.07 30.92 -39.26
N SER A 153 5.85 30.25 -38.42
CA SER A 153 5.74 28.80 -38.30
C SER A 153 4.33 28.48 -37.83
N HIS A 154 3.48 27.94 -38.71
CA HIS A 154 2.18 27.39 -38.35
C HIS A 154 2.38 26.21 -37.37
N LYS A 155 2.46 26.49 -36.07
CA LYS A 155 2.19 25.49 -35.04
C LYS A 155 0.68 25.30 -34.97
N ASN A 156 0.25 24.13 -35.39
CA ASN A 156 -1.15 23.72 -35.40
C ASN A 156 -1.71 23.83 -33.95
N PRO A 157 -2.71 24.67 -33.67
CA PRO A 157 -3.19 24.92 -32.30
C PRO A 157 -3.74 23.67 -31.61
N GLU A 158 -4.25 22.70 -32.38
CA GLU A 158 -4.70 21.39 -31.89
C GLU A 158 -3.54 20.53 -31.34
N SER A 159 -2.37 20.57 -31.99
CA SER A 159 -1.19 19.81 -31.53
C SER A 159 -0.62 20.36 -30.21
N THR A 160 -0.78 21.66 -29.98
CA THR A 160 -0.27 22.34 -28.78
C THR A 160 -1.20 22.11 -27.58
N THR A 161 -2.52 22.07 -27.80
CA THR A 161 -3.51 21.77 -26.75
C THR A 161 -3.47 20.31 -26.33
N GLU A 162 -3.32 19.37 -27.26
CA GLU A 162 -3.20 17.95 -26.93
C GLU A 162 -1.88 17.64 -26.21
N HIS A 163 -0.77 18.27 -26.62
CA HIS A 163 0.52 18.15 -25.95
C HIS A 163 0.48 18.72 -24.52
N ASN A 164 -0.12 19.90 -24.33
CA ASN A 164 -0.27 20.50 -23.00
C ASN A 164 -1.17 19.66 -22.07
N ARG A 165 -2.24 19.07 -22.61
CA ARG A 165 -3.13 18.17 -21.85
C ARG A 165 -2.43 16.87 -21.45
N LYS A 166 -1.66 16.26 -22.36
CA LYS A 166 -0.86 15.06 -22.05
C LYS A 166 0.22 15.35 -21.00
N ASN A 167 0.85 16.53 -21.06
CA ASN A 167 1.83 16.96 -20.06
C ASN A 167 1.17 17.18 -18.68
N SER A 168 0.01 17.83 -18.60
CA SER A 168 -0.66 18.08 -17.31
C SER A 168 -1.13 16.78 -16.64
N VAL A 169 -1.68 15.83 -17.40
CA VAL A 169 -2.11 14.52 -16.88
C VAL A 169 -0.92 13.76 -16.30
N ARG A 170 0.23 13.80 -16.99
CA ARG A 170 1.45 13.17 -16.51
C ARG A 170 2.00 13.84 -15.26
N GLU A 171 1.92 15.16 -15.14
CA GLU A 171 2.33 15.87 -13.93
C GLU A 171 1.47 15.50 -12.73
N ASP A 172 0.16 15.45 -12.87
CA ASP A 172 -0.76 15.09 -11.77
C ASP A 172 -0.56 13.65 -11.31
N GLU A 173 -0.30 12.74 -12.24
CA GLU A 173 0.07 11.36 -11.95
C GLU A 173 1.37 11.27 -11.14
N MET A 174 2.43 11.95 -11.60
CA MET A 174 3.71 11.94 -10.91
C MET A 174 3.59 12.56 -9.52
N LYS A 175 2.80 13.62 -9.35
CA LYS A 175 2.50 14.21 -8.03
C LYS A 175 1.78 13.23 -7.11
N ALA A 176 0.80 12.49 -7.63
CA ALA A 176 0.06 11.51 -6.85
C ALA A 176 0.95 10.34 -6.38
N MET A 177 1.90 9.91 -7.21
CA MET A 177 2.84 8.84 -6.89
C MET A 177 4.06 9.31 -6.06
N ASP A 178 4.32 10.60 -5.99
CA ASP A 178 5.51 11.18 -5.34
C ASP A 178 5.66 10.72 -3.87
N GLY A 179 4.54 10.58 -3.16
CA GLY A 179 4.50 10.07 -1.78
C GLY A 179 5.13 8.68 -1.60
N LEU A 180 5.17 7.85 -2.65
CA LEU A 180 5.63 6.46 -2.59
C LEU A 180 7.15 6.30 -2.63
N LYS A 181 7.92 7.36 -2.94
CA LYS A 181 9.39 7.30 -3.05
C LYS A 181 10.15 8.02 -1.94
N HIS A 182 9.44 8.60 -0.96
CA HIS A 182 10.05 9.38 0.13
C HIS A 182 10.58 8.52 1.27
N ARG A 183 9.91 7.40 1.55
CA ARG A 183 10.36 6.42 2.55
C ARG A 183 11.09 5.26 1.87
N PHE A 184 12.09 4.72 2.54
CA PHE A 184 12.70 3.46 2.13
C PHE A 184 11.69 2.30 2.30
N PRO A 185 11.59 1.36 1.33
CA PRO A 185 12.25 1.32 0.02
C PRO A 185 11.61 2.26 -1.02
N ARG A 186 12.42 2.92 -1.86
CA ARG A 186 11.94 3.94 -2.80
C ARG A 186 11.31 3.40 -4.09
N TRP A 187 11.44 2.10 -4.38
CA TRP A 187 11.06 1.48 -5.65
C TRP A 187 9.83 0.57 -5.57
N MET A 188 9.50 0.09 -4.36
CA MET A 188 8.51 -0.98 -4.15
C MET A 188 7.14 -0.63 -4.71
N TRP A 189 6.69 0.61 -4.55
CA TRP A 189 5.42 1.10 -5.11
C TRP A 189 5.62 2.17 -6.20
N HIS A 190 6.83 2.71 -6.34
CA HIS A 190 7.16 3.70 -7.36
C HIS A 190 7.87 3.04 -8.57
N ASN A 191 7.13 2.19 -9.28
CA ASN A 191 7.60 1.42 -10.44
C ASN A 191 6.61 1.44 -11.60
N GLU A 192 7.09 1.05 -12.78
CA GLU A 192 6.33 1.12 -14.03
C GLU A 192 5.06 0.22 -14.02
N PRO A 193 5.10 -1.08 -13.64
CA PRO A 193 3.88 -1.89 -13.59
C PRO A 193 2.82 -1.37 -12.61
N PHE A 194 3.23 -0.87 -11.45
CA PHE A 194 2.28 -0.29 -10.49
C PHE A 194 1.67 1.01 -11.03
N ARG A 195 2.48 1.89 -11.66
CA ARG A 195 1.97 3.10 -12.34
C ARG A 195 0.91 2.76 -13.39
N GLU A 196 1.14 1.72 -14.19
CA GLU A 196 0.17 1.26 -15.19
C GLU A 196 -1.12 0.75 -14.55
N LEU A 197 -1.05 0.09 -13.38
CA LEU A 197 -2.24 -0.24 -12.60
C LEU A 197 -3.01 1.02 -12.16
N ILE A 198 -2.32 2.04 -11.65
CA ILE A 198 -2.94 3.31 -11.22
C ILE A 198 -3.64 3.99 -12.41
N GLN A 199 -2.98 4.06 -13.56
CA GLN A 199 -3.55 4.63 -14.79
C GLN A 199 -4.81 3.89 -15.20
N TRP A 200 -4.77 2.56 -15.22
CA TRP A 200 -5.91 1.73 -15.55
C TRP A 200 -7.06 1.92 -14.55
N LEU A 201 -6.77 1.90 -13.25
CA LEU A 201 -7.78 2.09 -12.19
C LEU A 201 -8.46 3.46 -12.29
N LYS A 202 -7.72 4.51 -12.62
CA LYS A 202 -8.30 5.85 -12.84
C LYS A 202 -9.30 5.85 -14.01
N VAL A 203 -8.96 5.20 -15.12
CA VAL A 203 -9.86 5.05 -16.27
C VAL A 203 -11.08 4.21 -15.88
N HIS A 204 -10.86 3.03 -15.29
CA HIS A 204 -11.91 2.14 -14.82
C HIS A 204 -12.89 2.87 -13.89
N ASN A 205 -12.40 3.52 -12.84
CA ASN A 205 -13.19 4.25 -11.85
C ASN A 205 -13.99 5.41 -12.44
N SER A 206 -13.50 6.06 -13.50
CA SER A 206 -14.25 7.12 -14.19
C SER A 206 -15.46 6.60 -14.98
N SER A 207 -15.51 5.29 -15.25
CA SER A 207 -16.52 4.63 -16.07
C SER A 207 -17.50 3.74 -15.29
N THR A 208 -17.37 3.67 -13.96
CA THR A 208 -18.21 2.83 -13.09
C THR A 208 -18.86 3.66 -12.00
N GLU A 209 -20.06 3.26 -11.57
CA GLU A 209 -20.72 3.86 -10.41
C GLU A 209 -20.03 3.49 -9.09
N VAL A 210 -19.31 2.35 -9.12
CA VAL A 210 -18.71 1.66 -7.98
C VAL A 210 -17.19 1.66 -8.18
N PRO A 211 -16.50 2.73 -7.79
CA PRO A 211 -15.07 2.80 -8.01
C PRO A 211 -14.34 1.79 -7.12
N THR A 212 -13.28 1.22 -7.68
CA THR A 212 -12.34 0.37 -6.95
C THR A 212 -11.49 1.22 -6.02
N ALA A 213 -11.47 0.87 -4.74
CA ALA A 213 -10.60 1.50 -3.75
C ALA A 213 -9.17 0.94 -3.84
N LEU A 214 -8.19 1.80 -3.61
CA LEU A 214 -6.77 1.45 -3.51
C LEU A 214 -6.22 1.99 -2.19
N LEU A 215 -5.86 1.12 -1.24
CA LEU A 215 -5.48 1.51 0.11
C LEU A 215 -4.18 0.84 0.57
N GLY A 216 -3.42 1.52 1.42
CA GLY A 216 -2.23 0.98 2.06
C GLY A 216 -2.59 0.41 3.42
N LEU A 217 -2.14 -0.79 3.74
CA LEU A 217 -2.53 -1.52 4.96
C LEU A 217 -1.44 -1.61 6.04
N ASP A 218 -0.23 -1.10 5.75
CA ASP A 218 0.93 -1.23 6.63
C ASP A 218 1.01 -0.11 7.69
N ILE A 219 1.80 -0.34 8.74
CA ILE A 219 1.82 0.47 9.97
C ILE A 219 3.08 1.35 10.11
N TYR A 220 3.95 1.43 9.11
CA TYR A 220 5.22 2.15 9.26
C TYR A 220 5.09 3.68 9.19
N SER A 221 3.94 4.21 8.79
CA SER A 221 3.73 5.65 8.59
C SER A 221 3.47 6.46 9.86
N LEU A 222 4.15 6.17 10.98
CA LEU A 222 3.89 6.79 12.29
C LEU A 222 3.70 8.31 12.20
N PHE A 223 4.71 9.01 11.71
CA PHE A 223 4.71 10.48 11.70
C PHE A 223 3.80 11.07 10.63
N ALA A 224 3.80 10.49 9.43
CA ALA A 224 2.94 10.93 8.34
C ALA A 224 1.44 10.74 8.67
N SER A 225 1.10 9.67 9.38
CA SER A 225 -0.26 9.43 9.85
C SER A 225 -0.64 10.39 10.97
N ALA A 226 0.25 10.68 11.91
CA ALA A 226 -0.01 11.69 12.93
C ALA A 226 -0.25 13.10 12.32
N ASP A 227 0.45 13.44 11.23
CA ASP A 227 0.18 14.66 10.47
C ASP A 227 -1.21 14.71 9.84
N GLU A 228 -1.63 13.62 9.19
CA GLU A 228 -2.98 13.57 8.60
C GLU A 228 -4.08 13.57 9.68
N VAL A 229 -3.83 12.99 10.87
CA VAL A 229 -4.75 13.09 12.02
C VAL A 229 -4.89 14.54 12.47
N ILE A 230 -3.78 15.24 12.70
CA ILE A 230 -3.80 16.63 13.16
C ILE A 230 -4.48 17.51 12.11
N LYS A 231 -4.12 17.35 10.82
CA LYS A 231 -4.72 18.10 9.71
C LYS A 231 -6.22 17.87 9.59
N TYR A 232 -6.68 16.63 9.69
CA TYR A 232 -8.11 16.29 9.70
C TYR A 232 -8.81 16.99 10.87
N LEU A 233 -8.27 16.86 12.08
CA LEU A 233 -8.85 17.46 13.29
C LEU A 233 -8.79 18.99 13.26
N SER A 234 -7.81 19.63 12.64
CA SER A 234 -7.78 21.10 12.52
C SER A 234 -9.02 21.65 11.81
N THR A 235 -9.65 20.86 10.94
CA THR A 235 -10.90 21.22 10.26
C THR A 235 -12.13 20.67 10.99
N ALA A 236 -12.08 19.38 11.36
CA ALA A 236 -13.21 18.68 11.97
C ALA A 236 -13.46 19.14 13.42
N ASP A 237 -12.40 19.28 14.23
CA ASP A 237 -12.50 19.67 15.63
C ASP A 237 -11.19 20.30 16.14
N PRO A 238 -11.05 21.64 16.01
CA PRO A 238 -9.81 22.32 16.39
C PRO A 238 -9.42 22.14 17.86
N ALA A 239 -10.38 21.86 18.76
CA ALA A 239 -10.08 21.59 20.15
C ALA A 239 -9.43 20.21 20.32
N LEU A 240 -9.95 19.18 19.64
CA LEU A 240 -9.32 17.87 19.63
C LEU A 240 -7.99 17.88 18.86
N ALA A 241 -7.83 18.75 17.86
CA ALA A 241 -6.54 18.94 17.19
C ALA A 241 -5.44 19.40 18.16
N LYS A 242 -5.73 20.37 19.04
CA LYS A 242 -4.81 20.82 20.10
C LYS A 242 -4.44 19.65 21.03
N ILE A 243 -5.42 18.84 21.42
CA ILE A 243 -5.20 17.64 22.24
C ILE A 243 -4.33 16.62 21.49
N ALA A 244 -4.54 16.41 20.19
CA ALA A 244 -3.73 15.49 19.39
C ALA A 244 -2.27 15.97 19.28
N ILE A 245 -2.04 17.27 19.05
CA ILE A 245 -0.70 17.88 19.04
C ILE A 245 0.03 17.61 20.37
N LEU A 246 -0.65 17.83 21.50
CA LEU A 246 -0.08 17.58 22.82
C LEU A 246 0.22 16.09 23.04
N ASN A 247 -0.72 15.20 22.73
CA ASN A 247 -0.55 13.75 22.93
C ASN A 247 0.48 13.11 21.99
N TYR A 248 0.75 13.72 20.83
CA TYR A 248 1.80 13.25 19.93
C TYR A 248 3.15 13.91 20.20
N SER A 249 3.20 15.06 20.89
CA SER A 249 4.41 15.89 21.06
C SER A 249 5.71 15.14 21.37
N THR A 250 5.70 14.14 22.27
CA THR A 250 6.88 13.31 22.58
C THR A 250 7.45 12.61 21.35
N LEU A 251 6.59 12.10 20.47
CA LEU A 251 6.99 11.43 19.22
C LEU A 251 7.61 12.40 18.23
N ASN A 252 7.31 13.71 18.32
CA ASN A 252 7.82 14.71 17.38
C ASN A 252 9.35 14.83 17.44
N SER A 253 9.94 14.54 18.60
CA SER A 253 11.39 14.55 18.79
C SER A 253 12.11 13.46 18.00
N PHE A 254 11.40 12.43 17.56
CA PHE A 254 11.94 11.26 16.88
C PHE A 254 11.57 11.19 15.39
N ARG A 255 11.07 12.29 14.83
CA ARG A 255 10.53 12.35 13.45
C ARG A 255 11.48 11.87 12.37
N ASP A 256 12.78 12.03 12.59
CA ASP A 256 13.81 11.68 11.63
C ASP A 256 14.12 10.17 11.63
N ASP A 257 13.96 9.50 12.77
CA ASP A 257 14.14 8.05 12.91
C ASP A 257 13.30 7.47 14.07
N ALA A 258 12.22 6.76 13.74
CA ALA A 258 11.41 6.07 14.74
C ALA A 258 12.15 4.93 15.48
N THR A 259 13.30 4.49 14.96
CA THR A 259 14.19 3.54 15.65
C THR A 259 14.83 4.19 16.88
N GLU A 260 15.08 5.50 16.85
CA GLU A 260 15.59 6.26 17.98
C GLU A 260 14.57 6.32 19.12
N TYR A 261 13.28 6.52 18.82
CA TYR A 261 12.21 6.41 19.82
C TYR A 261 12.25 5.07 20.53
N ALA A 262 12.36 3.99 19.76
CA ALA A 262 12.43 2.66 20.31
C ALA A 262 13.68 2.48 21.21
N TYR A 263 14.84 3.03 20.81
CA TYR A 263 16.08 2.99 21.60
C TYR A 263 15.94 3.74 22.92
N CYS A 264 15.39 4.95 22.88
CA CYS A 264 15.15 5.76 24.08
C CYS A 264 14.18 5.08 25.07
N LEU A 265 13.16 4.37 24.58
CA LEU A 265 12.28 3.54 25.41
C LEU A 265 13.05 2.41 26.10
N ALA A 266 13.93 1.71 25.37
CA ALA A 266 14.71 0.61 25.93
C ALA A 266 15.69 1.07 27.02
N GLN A 267 16.18 2.31 26.93
CA GLN A 267 17.04 2.94 27.94
C GLN A 267 16.24 3.57 29.09
N GLY A 268 14.90 3.59 29.04
CA GLY A 268 14.06 4.26 30.03
C GLY A 268 14.21 5.79 30.05
N THR A 269 14.72 6.38 28.96
CA THR A 269 14.92 7.83 28.84
C THR A 269 13.67 8.58 28.38
N VAL A 270 12.69 7.83 27.85
CA VAL A 270 11.38 8.34 27.43
C VAL A 270 10.32 7.33 27.86
N GLU A 271 9.15 7.84 28.26
CA GLU A 271 8.00 7.01 28.62
C GLU A 271 7.24 6.52 27.39
N PRO A 272 6.63 5.32 27.44
CA PRO A 272 5.70 4.83 26.42
C PRO A 272 4.57 5.80 26.10
N GLN A 273 4.33 6.05 24.81
CA GLN A 273 3.26 6.94 24.35
C GLN A 273 1.93 6.21 24.05
N ALA A 274 1.80 4.95 24.48
CA ALA A 274 0.63 4.11 24.22
C ALA A 274 -0.70 4.73 24.68
N VAL A 275 -0.73 5.34 25.87
CA VAL A 275 -1.95 5.96 26.42
C VAL A 275 -2.30 7.28 25.70
N PRO A 276 -1.38 8.26 25.58
CA PRO A 276 -1.62 9.48 24.81
C PRO A 276 -2.11 9.21 23.38
N VAL A 277 -1.44 8.30 22.66
CA VAL A 277 -1.78 7.97 21.28
C VAL A 277 -3.16 7.32 21.16
N ALA A 278 -3.48 6.37 22.06
CA ALA A 278 -4.78 5.72 22.06
C ALA A 278 -5.94 6.68 22.40
N LYS A 279 -5.69 7.69 23.26
CA LYS A 279 -6.69 8.68 23.68
C LYS A 279 -7.22 9.49 22.50
N VAL A 280 -6.34 9.89 21.56
CA VAL A 280 -6.76 10.64 20.35
C VAL A 280 -7.77 9.83 19.53
N LEU A 281 -7.43 8.58 19.22
CA LEU A 281 -8.31 7.67 18.48
C LEU A 281 -9.63 7.41 19.23
N GLN A 282 -9.58 7.20 20.54
CA GLN A 282 -10.76 6.97 21.37
C GLN A 282 -11.72 8.16 21.31
N GLU A 283 -11.22 9.39 21.42
CA GLU A 283 -12.03 10.60 21.36
C GLU A 283 -12.64 10.81 19.96
N MET A 284 -11.91 10.53 18.88
CA MET A 284 -12.43 10.55 17.52
C MET A 284 -13.62 9.59 17.36
N MET A 285 -13.46 8.33 17.78
CA MET A 285 -14.52 7.32 17.72
C MET A 285 -15.74 7.70 18.57
N ARG A 286 -15.50 8.21 19.78
CA ARG A 286 -16.56 8.65 20.70
C ARG A 286 -17.36 9.82 20.12
N LYS A 287 -16.71 10.79 19.46
CA LYS A 287 -17.41 11.91 18.82
C LYS A 287 -18.19 11.47 17.59
N GLN A 288 -17.61 10.62 16.73
CA GLN A 288 -18.31 10.14 15.54
C GLN A 288 -19.57 9.33 15.87
N MET A 289 -19.53 8.50 16.92
CA MET A 289 -20.71 7.78 17.38
C MET A 289 -21.84 8.71 17.83
N LYS A 290 -21.51 9.88 18.39
CA LYS A 290 -22.49 10.88 18.84
C LYS A 290 -23.04 11.73 17.69
N LEU A 291 -22.18 12.13 16.75
CA LEU A 291 -22.52 13.06 15.68
C LEU A 291 -23.17 12.36 14.47
N GLN A 292 -22.84 11.08 14.23
CA GLN A 292 -23.38 10.28 13.12
C GLN A 292 -23.23 10.94 11.74
N THR A 293 -22.14 11.68 11.51
CA THR A 293 -21.93 12.50 10.28
C THR A 293 -21.48 11.72 9.06
N TRP A 294 -21.50 10.38 9.10
CA TRP A 294 -20.94 9.53 8.04
C TRP A 294 -21.46 9.85 6.64
N GLU A 295 -22.75 10.20 6.50
CA GLU A 295 -23.36 10.57 5.23
C GLU A 295 -22.74 11.83 4.60
N TYR A 296 -22.10 12.66 5.41
CA TYR A 296 -21.51 13.94 5.01
C TYR A 296 -19.98 13.87 4.88
N ASP A 297 -19.30 13.24 5.85
CA ASP A 297 -17.83 13.22 5.96
C ASP A 297 -17.21 11.82 6.07
N GLY A 298 -17.95 10.75 5.75
CA GLY A 298 -17.50 9.37 5.95
C GLY A 298 -16.12 9.03 5.35
N ASP A 299 -15.82 9.55 4.15
CA ASP A 299 -14.51 9.40 3.51
C ASP A 299 -13.39 10.09 4.31
N ALA A 300 -13.62 11.33 4.74
CA ALA A 300 -12.65 12.11 5.52
C ALA A 300 -12.47 11.51 6.93
N PHE A 301 -13.56 11.11 7.58
CA PHE A 301 -13.52 10.45 8.88
C PHE A 301 -12.76 9.13 8.81
N PHE A 302 -13.06 8.27 7.81
CA PHE A 302 -12.35 7.00 7.62
C PHE A 302 -10.85 7.24 7.49
N SER A 303 -10.43 8.16 6.61
CA SER A 303 -9.02 8.53 6.44
C SER A 303 -8.38 9.02 7.75
N GLY A 304 -9.05 9.93 8.46
CA GLY A 304 -8.56 10.44 9.75
C GLY A 304 -8.43 9.33 10.79
N SER A 305 -9.43 8.46 10.91
CA SER A 305 -9.43 7.37 11.88
C SER A 305 -8.39 6.30 11.59
N GLU A 306 -8.22 5.90 10.33
CA GLU A 306 -7.24 4.89 9.95
C GLU A 306 -5.81 5.39 10.12
N ASN A 307 -5.57 6.68 9.89
CA ASN A 307 -4.31 7.30 10.28
C ASN A 307 -4.10 7.25 11.80
N ALA A 308 -5.12 7.53 12.63
CA ALA A 308 -5.00 7.41 14.09
C ALA A 308 -4.77 5.95 14.55
N HIS A 309 -5.38 4.98 13.87
CA HIS A 309 -5.09 3.55 14.06
C HIS A 309 -3.63 3.21 13.71
N ALA A 310 -3.12 3.71 12.57
CA ALA A 310 -1.74 3.53 12.16
C ALA A 310 -0.76 4.10 13.19
N VAL A 311 -0.99 5.31 13.72
CA VAL A 311 -0.15 5.89 14.79
C VAL A 311 -0.11 4.98 16.02
N LYS A 312 -1.28 4.48 16.47
CA LYS A 312 -1.38 3.57 17.60
C LYS A 312 -0.65 2.25 17.37
N ALA A 313 -0.82 1.64 16.19
CA ALA A 313 -0.18 0.38 15.84
C ALA A 313 1.35 0.54 15.71
N ALA A 314 1.79 1.63 15.08
CA ALA A 314 3.19 1.96 14.90
C ALA A 314 3.90 2.22 16.26
N GLU A 315 3.29 2.99 17.16
CA GLU A 315 3.81 3.18 18.52
C GLU A 315 4.02 1.83 19.22
N ALA A 316 3.01 0.95 19.17
CA ALA A 316 3.07 -0.37 19.80
C ALA A 316 4.15 -1.26 19.17
N TYR A 317 4.37 -1.13 17.87
CA TYR A 317 5.44 -1.81 17.14
C TYR A 317 6.82 -1.34 17.61
N TYR A 318 7.10 -0.03 17.56
CA TYR A 318 8.40 0.53 17.93
C TYR A 318 8.72 0.27 19.40
N ARG A 319 7.73 0.42 20.28
CA ARG A 319 7.88 0.12 21.70
C ARG A 319 8.29 -1.32 21.99
N LYS A 320 7.87 -2.29 21.18
CA LYS A 320 8.23 -3.70 21.35
C LYS A 320 9.38 -4.15 20.46
N SER A 321 9.95 -3.27 19.64
CA SER A 321 11.03 -3.62 18.69
C SER A 321 12.31 -4.12 19.36
N PHE A 322 12.57 -3.71 20.61
CA PHE A 322 13.69 -4.20 21.41
C PHE A 322 13.47 -5.59 22.03
N MET A 323 12.21 -6.03 22.15
CA MET A 323 11.87 -7.34 22.74
C MET A 323 12.04 -8.52 21.75
N GLY A 324 12.46 -8.25 20.51
CA GLY A 324 12.75 -9.26 19.48
C GLY A 324 11.63 -9.54 18.48
N GLY A 325 11.99 -10.20 17.37
CA GLY A 325 11.22 -10.22 16.12
C GLY A 325 9.91 -11.03 16.08
N VAL A 326 9.60 -11.88 17.06
CA VAL A 326 8.30 -12.62 17.08
C VAL A 326 7.14 -11.70 17.42
N VAL A 327 7.32 -10.87 18.44
CA VAL A 327 6.26 -10.01 18.96
C VAL A 327 5.93 -8.89 17.98
N THR A 328 6.94 -8.27 17.37
CA THR A 328 6.74 -7.20 16.38
C THR A 328 6.17 -7.72 15.06
N TRP A 329 6.56 -8.92 14.64
CA TRP A 329 5.98 -9.57 13.46
C TRP A 329 4.48 -9.79 13.65
N ASN A 330 4.10 -10.42 14.76
CA ASN A 330 2.69 -10.70 15.07
C ASN A 330 1.86 -9.42 15.21
N LEU A 331 2.42 -8.36 15.81
CA LEU A 331 1.74 -7.07 15.93
C LEU A 331 1.46 -6.44 14.56
N ARG A 332 2.46 -6.41 13.68
CA ARG A 332 2.33 -5.84 12.34
C ARG A 332 1.24 -6.58 11.56
N ASP A 333 1.34 -7.89 11.45
CA ASP A 333 0.39 -8.70 10.67
C ASP A 333 -1.03 -8.71 11.28
N SER A 334 -1.16 -8.58 12.61
CA SER A 334 -2.48 -8.39 13.25
C SER A 334 -3.11 -7.05 12.87
N ALA A 335 -2.35 -5.96 12.94
CA ALA A 335 -2.85 -4.64 12.58
C ALA A 335 -3.24 -4.57 11.09
N MET A 336 -2.44 -5.20 10.22
CA MET A 336 -2.76 -5.38 8.81
C MET A 336 -4.07 -6.16 8.60
N ALA A 337 -4.31 -7.24 9.36
CA ALA A 337 -5.55 -8.00 9.28
C ALA A 337 -6.76 -7.21 9.78
N ASP A 338 -6.60 -6.44 10.85
CA ASP A 338 -7.66 -5.55 11.37
C ASP A 338 -8.01 -4.45 10.36
N PHE A 339 -7.02 -3.92 9.64
CA PHE A 339 -7.25 -2.96 8.57
C PHE A 339 -8.04 -3.54 7.39
N VAL A 340 -7.80 -4.82 7.01
CA VAL A 340 -8.60 -5.50 5.98
C VAL A 340 -10.10 -5.48 6.35
N ASP A 341 -10.42 -5.78 7.61
CA ASP A 341 -11.80 -5.74 8.11
C ASP A 341 -12.37 -4.32 8.10
N SER A 342 -11.55 -3.31 8.42
CA SER A 342 -11.96 -1.90 8.36
C SER A 342 -12.25 -1.44 6.93
N ALA A 343 -11.38 -1.79 5.97
CA ALA A 343 -11.54 -1.45 4.56
C ALA A 343 -12.79 -2.09 3.95
N ILE A 344 -13.09 -3.36 4.30
CA ILE A 344 -14.33 -4.03 3.90
C ILE A 344 -15.54 -3.27 4.41
N LYS A 345 -15.57 -2.93 5.70
CA LYS A 345 -16.67 -2.17 6.31
C LYS A 345 -16.84 -0.79 5.70
N TYR A 346 -15.73 -0.11 5.39
CA TYR A 346 -15.74 1.19 4.73
C TYR A 346 -16.43 1.13 3.36
N VAL A 347 -16.03 0.18 2.51
CA VAL A 347 -16.57 0.05 1.16
C VAL A 347 -18.02 -0.41 1.16
N GLU A 348 -18.37 -1.39 2.01
CA GLU A 348 -19.77 -1.87 2.16
C GLU A 348 -20.68 -0.78 2.75
N ARG A 349 -20.19 0.06 3.67
CA ARG A 349 -20.97 1.19 4.21
C ARG A 349 -21.15 2.32 3.20
N LYS A 350 -20.16 2.56 2.34
CA LYS A 350 -20.23 3.56 1.26
C LYS A 350 -21.17 3.11 0.13
N ASN A 351 -21.25 1.81 -0.12
CA ASN A 351 -22.09 1.23 -1.15
C ASN A 351 -22.92 0.06 -0.57
N PRO A 352 -24.05 0.33 0.12
CA PRO A 352 -24.81 -0.69 0.86
C PRO A 352 -25.31 -1.87 0.02
N ASN A 353 -25.45 -1.69 -1.29
CA ASN A 353 -25.92 -2.73 -2.22
C ASN A 353 -24.80 -3.63 -2.75
N ILE A 354 -23.57 -3.46 -2.26
CA ILE A 354 -22.38 -4.07 -2.82
C ILE A 354 -21.60 -4.77 -1.73
N GLN A 355 -21.17 -6.00 -2.04
CA GLN A 355 -20.24 -6.73 -1.20
C GLN A 355 -18.80 -6.33 -1.57
N ALA A 356 -17.99 -5.99 -0.56
CA ALA A 356 -16.57 -5.75 -0.81
C ALA A 356 -15.87 -7.06 -1.15
N ARG A 357 -15.12 -7.07 -2.25
CA ARG A 357 -14.26 -8.18 -2.67
C ARG A 357 -12.83 -7.64 -2.82
N VAL A 358 -11.90 -8.25 -2.10
CA VAL A 358 -10.60 -7.67 -1.78
C VAL A 358 -9.47 -8.39 -2.51
N ILE A 359 -8.55 -7.64 -3.09
CA ILE A 359 -7.27 -8.09 -3.62
C ILE A 359 -6.17 -7.51 -2.72
N ILE A 360 -5.27 -8.34 -2.21
CA ILE A 360 -4.18 -7.92 -1.32
C ILE A 360 -2.84 -8.15 -2.03
N TRP A 361 -2.04 -7.11 -2.22
CA TRP A 361 -0.65 -7.19 -2.68
C TRP A 361 0.28 -7.07 -1.48
N ALA A 362 0.95 -8.16 -1.12
CA ALA A 362 1.93 -8.17 -0.04
C ALA A 362 2.91 -9.32 -0.24
N HIS A 363 4.09 -9.23 0.36
CA HIS A 363 5.13 -10.24 0.18
C HIS A 363 4.64 -11.64 0.54
N ASN A 364 5.16 -12.68 -0.13
CA ASN A 364 4.82 -14.08 0.17
C ASN A 364 4.98 -14.43 1.66
N SER A 365 5.91 -13.78 2.37
CA SER A 365 6.14 -14.00 3.80
C SER A 365 4.99 -13.54 4.70
N HIS A 366 4.16 -12.61 4.21
CA HIS A 366 2.94 -12.13 4.85
C HIS A 366 1.72 -12.96 4.44
N LEU A 367 1.66 -13.43 3.18
CA LEU A 367 0.45 -14.04 2.62
C LEU A 367 0.43 -15.58 2.58
N GLY A 368 1.58 -16.23 2.44
CA GLY A 368 1.67 -17.69 2.49
C GLY A 368 1.40 -18.19 3.90
N ASP A 369 0.51 -19.15 4.09
CA ASP A 369 0.07 -19.56 5.43
C ASP A 369 1.23 -19.94 6.36
N SER A 370 1.47 -19.12 7.38
CA SER A 370 2.59 -19.30 8.30
C SER A 370 2.55 -20.62 9.08
N GLU A 371 1.37 -21.24 9.23
CA GLU A 371 1.26 -22.55 9.88
C GLU A 371 1.98 -23.67 9.11
N ALA A 372 2.16 -23.48 7.80
CA ALA A 372 2.88 -24.38 6.92
C ALA A 372 4.39 -24.04 6.83
N THR A 373 4.93 -23.27 7.78
CA THR A 373 6.35 -22.86 7.80
C THR A 373 6.97 -23.07 9.18
N ASP A 374 8.30 -23.00 9.26
CA ASP A 374 9.02 -23.00 10.56
C ASP A 374 8.64 -21.81 11.47
N LYS A 375 7.89 -20.80 10.98
CA LYS A 375 7.31 -19.74 11.83
C LYS A 375 6.34 -20.28 12.88
N LYS A 376 5.61 -21.36 12.57
CA LYS A 376 4.71 -22.03 13.53
C LYS A 376 5.44 -22.46 14.80
N LYS A 377 6.64 -23.03 14.65
CA LYS A 377 7.49 -23.44 15.78
C LYS A 377 7.91 -22.26 16.67
N ARG A 378 7.96 -21.05 16.08
CA ARG A 378 8.31 -19.80 16.77
C ARG A 378 7.08 -19.03 17.28
N ARG A 379 5.87 -19.59 17.18
CA ARG A 379 4.59 -18.92 17.49
C ARG A 379 4.40 -17.61 16.73
N GLN A 380 4.96 -17.53 15.52
CA GLN A 380 4.77 -16.44 14.59
C GLN A 380 3.60 -16.78 13.65
N TYR A 381 2.65 -15.85 13.53
CA TYR A 381 1.59 -15.91 12.53
C TYR A 381 1.73 -14.75 11.55
N ASN A 382 1.10 -14.86 10.39
CA ASN A 382 1.10 -13.80 9.39
C ASN A 382 -0.30 -13.47 8.86
N LEU A 383 -0.39 -12.43 8.05
CA LEU A 383 -1.63 -11.93 7.48
C LEU A 383 -2.44 -13.05 6.79
N GLY A 384 -1.78 -13.88 5.97
CA GLY A 384 -2.42 -14.98 5.27
C GLY A 384 -3.07 -16.01 6.20
N ASN A 385 -2.37 -16.40 7.26
CA ASN A 385 -2.91 -17.29 8.29
C ASN A 385 -4.11 -16.66 9.02
N LEU A 386 -3.99 -15.40 9.43
CA LEU A 386 -5.07 -14.66 10.12
C LEU A 386 -6.31 -14.53 9.25
N LEU A 387 -6.16 -14.20 7.96
CA LEU A 387 -7.28 -14.05 7.04
C LEU A 387 -7.96 -15.38 6.73
N ARG A 388 -7.20 -16.48 6.60
CA ARG A 388 -7.78 -17.83 6.46
C ARG A 388 -8.59 -18.23 7.71
N GLN A 389 -8.12 -17.87 8.91
CA GLN A 389 -8.87 -18.10 10.15
C GLN A 389 -10.15 -17.25 10.23
N ARG A 390 -10.09 -15.97 9.81
CA ARG A 390 -11.25 -15.04 9.87
C ARG A 390 -12.30 -15.31 8.79
N TYR A 391 -11.88 -15.68 7.58
CA TYR A 391 -12.76 -15.75 6.40
C TYR A 391 -12.98 -17.17 5.88
N SER A 392 -12.31 -18.18 6.42
CA SER A 392 -12.27 -19.57 5.93
C SER A 392 -11.43 -19.77 4.67
N LEU A 393 -11.11 -21.03 4.41
CA LEU A 393 -10.29 -21.47 3.29
C LEU A 393 -11.02 -21.30 1.94
N GLU A 394 -12.35 -21.43 1.95
CA GLU A 394 -13.22 -21.35 0.77
C GLU A 394 -13.46 -19.92 0.30
N ARG A 395 -13.34 -18.94 1.20
CA ARG A 395 -13.52 -17.52 0.86
C ARG A 395 -12.21 -16.77 0.67
N THR A 396 -11.08 -17.48 0.77
CA THR A 396 -9.74 -16.93 0.57
C THR A 396 -8.99 -17.69 -0.52
N PHE A 397 -8.20 -16.97 -1.31
CA PHE A 397 -7.36 -17.56 -2.35
C PHE A 397 -5.99 -16.91 -2.38
N THR A 398 -4.93 -17.66 -2.10
CA THR A 398 -3.55 -17.17 -2.03
C THR A 398 -2.74 -17.59 -3.26
N VAL A 399 -2.19 -16.62 -3.99
CA VAL A 399 -1.23 -16.82 -5.06
C VAL A 399 0.18 -16.57 -4.53
N GLY A 400 1.03 -17.59 -4.53
CA GLY A 400 2.45 -17.48 -4.19
C GLY A 400 3.32 -17.40 -5.43
N PHE A 401 4.50 -16.80 -5.29
CA PHE A 401 5.49 -16.71 -6.38
C PHE A 401 6.80 -17.41 -6.03
N SER A 402 7.57 -17.80 -7.06
CA SER A 402 8.93 -18.30 -6.90
C SER A 402 9.76 -18.03 -8.16
N THR A 403 11.08 -17.98 -8.01
CA THR A 403 12.06 -17.83 -9.10
C THR A 403 13.35 -18.53 -8.73
N ASP A 404 14.11 -18.97 -9.73
CA ASP A 404 15.40 -19.63 -9.52
C ASP A 404 16.57 -18.65 -9.61
N HIS A 405 16.71 -17.97 -10.75
CA HIS A 405 17.85 -17.11 -11.07
C HIS A 405 17.41 -15.85 -11.83
N GLY A 406 18.39 -15.02 -12.21
CA GLY A 406 18.16 -13.76 -12.88
C GLY A 406 18.64 -12.59 -12.03
N THR A 407 17.88 -11.49 -11.99
CA THR A 407 18.24 -10.30 -11.24
C THR A 407 17.08 -9.79 -10.39
N VAL A 408 17.39 -9.06 -9.32
CA VAL A 408 16.42 -8.44 -8.41
C VAL A 408 16.87 -7.02 -8.07
N ARG A 409 15.93 -6.07 -7.96
CA ARG A 409 16.21 -4.75 -7.38
C ARG A 409 16.11 -4.81 -5.87
N ALA A 410 17.21 -4.55 -5.18
CA ALA A 410 17.23 -4.55 -3.72
C ALA A 410 18.28 -3.58 -3.20
N ALA A 411 18.29 -3.35 -1.89
CA ALA A 411 19.34 -2.61 -1.20
C ALA A 411 20.30 -3.56 -0.46
N LYS A 412 21.56 -3.17 -0.31
CA LYS A 412 22.56 -3.96 0.45
C LYS A 412 22.31 -3.93 1.97
N LYS A 413 21.64 -2.88 2.47
CA LYS A 413 21.25 -2.70 3.87
C LYS A 413 20.04 -1.75 3.95
N TRP A 414 19.38 -1.71 5.09
CA TRP A 414 18.26 -0.81 5.33
C TRP A 414 18.65 0.66 5.06
N GLY A 415 17.79 1.39 4.35
CA GLY A 415 18.02 2.81 4.01
C GLY A 415 19.07 3.07 2.92
N ALA A 416 19.79 2.06 2.43
CA ALA A 416 20.74 2.24 1.34
C ALA A 416 20.04 2.44 -0.01
N VAL A 417 20.78 3.01 -0.97
CA VAL A 417 20.36 3.10 -2.37
C VAL A 417 20.18 1.68 -2.92
N ASP A 418 19.13 1.49 -3.70
CA ASP A 418 18.85 0.25 -4.39
C ASP A 418 19.67 0.09 -5.66
N GLU A 419 19.93 -1.16 -6.02
CA GLU A 419 20.62 -1.56 -7.23
C GLU A 419 20.00 -2.85 -7.78
N VAL A 420 20.23 -3.11 -9.06
CA VAL A 420 19.91 -4.40 -9.67
C VAL A 420 21.04 -5.37 -9.33
N MET A 421 20.72 -6.46 -8.66
CA MET A 421 21.66 -7.47 -8.19
C MET A 421 21.36 -8.81 -8.84
N ASP A 422 22.39 -9.56 -9.26
CA ASP A 422 22.19 -10.94 -9.71
C ASP A 422 21.74 -11.82 -8.54
N LEU A 423 20.79 -12.71 -8.79
CA LEU A 423 20.43 -13.77 -7.87
C LEU A 423 21.47 -14.89 -7.92
N ILE A 424 21.78 -15.46 -6.77
CA ILE A 424 22.40 -16.79 -6.73
C ILE A 424 21.33 -17.79 -7.19
N PRO A 425 21.63 -18.80 -8.02
CA PRO A 425 20.68 -19.88 -8.32
C PRO A 425 20.12 -20.51 -7.04
N SER A 426 18.96 -21.16 -7.13
CA SER A 426 18.33 -21.73 -5.93
C SER A 426 19.24 -22.74 -5.25
N LEU A 427 19.26 -22.69 -3.93
CA LEU A 427 20.04 -23.62 -3.12
C LEU A 427 19.59 -25.07 -3.39
N SER A 428 20.53 -26.00 -3.38
CA SER A 428 20.20 -27.41 -3.53
C SER A 428 19.29 -27.90 -2.40
N GLY A 429 18.35 -28.81 -2.69
CA GLY A 429 17.33 -29.24 -1.73
C GLY A 429 16.14 -28.30 -1.60
N SER A 430 16.13 -27.16 -2.30
CA SER A 430 15.08 -26.15 -2.17
C SER A 430 13.91 -26.39 -3.12
N HIS A 431 12.76 -25.77 -2.81
CA HIS A 431 11.65 -25.69 -3.76
C HIS A 431 12.05 -24.97 -5.05
N GLY A 432 12.94 -23.97 -4.98
CA GLY A 432 13.44 -23.27 -6.17
C GLY A 432 14.20 -24.19 -7.13
N GLU A 433 15.06 -25.06 -6.61
CA GLU A 433 15.76 -26.07 -7.44
C GLU A 433 14.78 -27.08 -8.04
N LEU A 434 13.80 -27.54 -7.25
CA LEU A 434 12.73 -28.41 -7.73
C LEU A 434 12.00 -27.78 -8.92
N PHE A 435 11.58 -26.52 -8.80
CA PHE A 435 10.86 -25.82 -9.86
C PHE A 435 11.74 -25.49 -11.06
N HIS A 436 13.03 -25.20 -10.85
CA HIS A 436 14.00 -25.08 -11.94
C HIS A 436 14.07 -26.39 -12.75
N LYS A 437 14.15 -27.54 -12.09
CA LYS A 437 14.15 -28.83 -12.79
C LYS A 437 12.84 -29.11 -13.52
N VAL A 438 11.70 -28.76 -12.92
CA VAL A 438 10.39 -28.84 -13.58
C VAL A 438 10.39 -28.02 -14.87
N SER A 439 10.87 -26.77 -14.83
CA SER A 439 10.92 -25.87 -15.99
C SER A 439 11.73 -26.46 -17.15
N ARG A 440 12.82 -27.18 -16.84
CA ARG A 440 13.61 -27.93 -17.82
C ARG A 440 12.87 -29.13 -18.39
N ILE A 441 12.20 -29.93 -17.55
CA ILE A 441 11.48 -31.15 -17.99
C ILE A 441 10.34 -30.80 -18.93
N ILE A 442 9.55 -29.76 -18.61
CA ILE A 442 8.41 -29.35 -19.44
C ILE A 442 8.82 -28.45 -20.63
N ALA A 443 10.11 -28.12 -20.75
CA ALA A 443 10.66 -27.17 -21.72
C ALA A 443 9.90 -25.82 -21.73
N ASN A 444 9.49 -25.35 -20.55
CA ASN A 444 8.80 -24.09 -20.35
C ASN A 444 9.32 -23.41 -19.08
N PRO A 445 9.92 -22.21 -19.18
CA PRO A 445 10.50 -21.54 -18.02
C PRO A 445 9.43 -21.16 -16.98
N ASP A 446 8.21 -20.85 -17.42
CA ASP A 446 7.23 -20.21 -16.56
C ASP A 446 5.95 -21.02 -16.50
N PHE A 447 5.58 -21.44 -15.28
CA PHE A 447 4.41 -22.29 -15.05
C PHE A 447 3.70 -21.96 -13.74
N GLY A 448 2.50 -22.49 -13.57
CA GLY A 448 1.81 -22.50 -12.29
C GLY A 448 1.23 -23.86 -11.92
N LEU A 449 0.97 -24.01 -10.61
CA LEU A 449 0.48 -25.22 -9.97
C LEU A 449 -0.71 -24.87 -9.07
N PHE A 450 -1.87 -25.46 -9.34
CA PHE A 450 -3.07 -25.31 -8.51
C PHE A 450 -3.07 -26.36 -7.39
N MET A 451 -2.96 -25.93 -6.14
CA MET A 451 -2.88 -26.83 -4.99
C MET A 451 -4.26 -27.35 -4.55
N ARG A 452 -5.34 -26.67 -4.94
CA ARG A 452 -6.71 -27.00 -4.52
C ARG A 452 -7.69 -26.95 -5.69
N THR A 453 -8.71 -27.81 -5.63
CA THR A 453 -9.84 -27.80 -6.57
C THR A 453 -10.98 -26.95 -6.02
N ASN A 454 -11.87 -26.53 -6.91
CA ASN A 454 -13.23 -26.11 -6.54
C ASN A 454 -14.21 -26.58 -7.63
N GLU A 455 -15.52 -26.40 -7.42
CA GLU A 455 -16.57 -26.82 -8.37
C GLU A 455 -16.38 -26.26 -9.80
N ARG A 456 -15.83 -25.05 -9.93
CA ARG A 456 -15.60 -24.37 -11.22
C ARG A 456 -14.23 -24.68 -11.83
N HIS A 457 -13.30 -25.26 -11.07
CA HIS A 457 -11.97 -25.65 -11.50
C HIS A 457 -11.61 -27.00 -10.86
N PRO A 458 -12.06 -28.13 -11.44
CA PRO A 458 -11.85 -29.46 -10.89
C PRO A 458 -10.39 -29.94 -11.01
N ARG A 459 -9.52 -29.15 -11.66
CA ARG A 459 -8.13 -29.50 -11.88
C ARG A 459 -7.23 -28.88 -10.82
N ALA A 460 -6.90 -29.65 -9.79
CA ALA A 460 -5.75 -29.41 -8.93
C ALA A 460 -4.67 -30.43 -9.26
N VAL A 461 -3.47 -30.21 -8.73
CA VAL A 461 -2.42 -31.21 -8.79
C VAL A 461 -2.87 -32.49 -8.09
N THR A 462 -2.43 -33.65 -8.58
CA THR A 462 -2.76 -34.96 -8.02
C THR A 462 -2.27 -35.12 -6.58
N ASN A 463 -2.84 -36.08 -5.83
CA ASN A 463 -2.39 -36.39 -4.46
C ASN A 463 -0.91 -36.82 -4.40
N GLU A 464 -0.42 -37.48 -5.46
CA GLU A 464 0.99 -37.80 -5.62
C GLU A 464 1.84 -36.53 -5.67
N CYS A 465 1.46 -35.56 -6.50
CA CYS A 465 2.11 -34.26 -6.60
C CYS A 465 2.02 -33.46 -5.29
N LEU A 466 0.84 -33.43 -4.63
CA LEU A 466 0.69 -32.79 -3.31
C LEU A 466 1.62 -33.41 -2.28
N THR A 467 1.80 -34.72 -2.28
CA THR A 467 2.72 -35.41 -1.36
C THR A 467 4.15 -34.94 -1.57
N GLU A 468 4.59 -34.81 -2.83
CA GLU A 468 5.92 -34.30 -3.14
C GLU A 468 6.10 -32.83 -2.76
N LEU A 469 5.08 -31.99 -2.99
CA LEU A 469 5.10 -30.57 -2.62
C LEU A 469 4.97 -30.33 -1.11
N ALA A 470 4.38 -31.26 -0.37
CA ALA A 470 4.22 -31.19 1.09
C ALA A 470 5.52 -31.49 1.85
N LYS A 471 6.50 -32.13 1.20
CA LYS A 471 7.80 -32.43 1.82
C LYS A 471 8.50 -31.13 2.25
N PRO A 472 8.92 -30.99 3.52
CA PRO A 472 9.48 -29.75 4.04
C PRO A 472 10.82 -29.35 3.40
N ARG A 473 10.79 -28.46 2.41
CA ARG A 473 11.99 -27.88 1.77
C ARG A 473 12.12 -26.39 2.06
N ILE A 474 13.29 -25.83 1.80
CA ILE A 474 13.52 -24.39 1.96
C ILE A 474 12.96 -23.63 0.75
N GLN A 475 12.32 -22.49 1.00
CA GLN A 475 11.78 -21.57 0.00
C GLN A 475 12.42 -20.19 0.17
N ARG A 476 12.71 -19.54 -0.97
CA ARG A 476 13.34 -18.23 -1.03
C ARG A 476 12.31 -17.11 -0.89
N PHE A 477 12.65 -16.11 -0.09
CA PHE A 477 11.89 -14.91 0.26
C PHE A 477 12.86 -13.72 0.38
N ILE A 478 12.88 -12.84 -0.62
CA ILE A 478 13.80 -11.69 -0.68
C ILE A 478 13.02 -10.41 -0.35
N GLY A 479 13.28 -9.83 0.81
CA GLY A 479 12.68 -8.56 1.17
C GLY A 479 13.28 -7.38 0.39
N VAL A 480 13.22 -6.20 1.00
CA VAL A 480 13.82 -4.97 0.45
C VAL A 480 15.35 -4.98 0.47
N GLN A 481 15.94 -5.91 1.21
CA GLN A 481 17.38 -6.14 1.29
C GLN A 481 17.73 -7.49 0.66
N TYR A 482 18.84 -7.54 -0.08
CA TYR A 482 19.41 -8.79 -0.56
C TYR A 482 20.89 -8.86 -0.24
N VAL A 483 21.28 -9.84 0.58
CA VAL A 483 22.67 -10.04 1.01
C VAL A 483 23.13 -11.45 0.68
N LYS A 484 23.85 -11.57 -0.44
CA LYS A 484 24.37 -12.84 -0.98
C LYS A 484 25.11 -13.69 0.05
N ARG A 485 25.98 -13.07 0.86
CA ARG A 485 26.83 -13.77 1.84
C ARG A 485 26.02 -14.51 2.92
N SER A 486 24.84 -14.02 3.26
CA SER A 486 23.97 -14.61 4.30
C SER A 486 22.65 -15.14 3.72
N GLU A 487 22.58 -15.41 2.41
CA GLU A 487 21.32 -15.68 1.72
C GLU A 487 20.53 -16.84 2.35
N ARG A 488 21.20 -17.95 2.68
CA ARG A 488 20.55 -19.10 3.33
C ARG A 488 19.89 -18.72 4.66
N GLN A 489 20.51 -17.85 5.45
CA GLN A 489 20.02 -17.45 6.77
C GLN A 489 18.97 -16.34 6.67
N SER A 490 19.15 -15.39 5.76
CA SER A 490 18.34 -14.17 5.65
C SER A 490 17.14 -14.31 4.72
N HIS A 491 17.21 -15.19 3.71
CA HIS A 491 16.25 -15.24 2.61
C HIS A 491 15.60 -16.61 2.41
N TYR A 492 15.87 -17.60 3.27
CA TYR A 492 15.26 -18.92 3.16
C TYR A 492 14.58 -19.36 4.45
N ILE A 493 13.38 -19.91 4.32
CA ILE A 493 12.67 -20.58 5.40
C ILE A 493 12.21 -21.97 4.96
N ARG A 494 12.22 -22.94 5.88
CA ARG A 494 11.66 -24.28 5.61
C ARG A 494 10.15 -24.20 5.67
N CYS A 495 9.48 -24.83 4.69
CA CYS A 495 8.04 -24.80 4.58
C CYS A 495 7.47 -26.01 3.83
N ASP A 496 6.17 -26.19 3.95
CA ASP A 496 5.31 -27.00 3.08
C ASP A 496 4.64 -26.03 2.10
N ILE A 497 4.95 -26.12 0.81
CA ILE A 497 4.41 -25.16 -0.17
C ILE A 497 2.97 -25.46 -0.55
N SER A 498 2.54 -26.72 -0.44
CA SER A 498 1.18 -27.17 -0.76
C SER A 498 0.12 -26.58 0.16
N LYS A 499 0.51 -26.20 1.38
CA LYS A 499 -0.39 -25.59 2.37
C LYS A 499 -0.26 -24.07 2.47
N GLN A 500 0.82 -23.48 1.97
CA GLN A 500 0.98 -22.03 1.98
C GLN A 500 0.09 -21.32 0.96
N TYR A 501 -0.07 -21.92 -0.23
CA TYR A 501 -0.68 -21.29 -1.39
C TYR A 501 -1.75 -22.16 -2.03
N ASP A 502 -2.64 -21.51 -2.76
CA ASP A 502 -3.71 -22.16 -3.52
C ASP A 502 -3.35 -22.24 -5.00
N LEU A 503 -2.57 -21.25 -5.46
CA LEU A 503 -1.86 -21.26 -6.71
C LEU A 503 -0.40 -20.84 -6.46
N LEU A 504 0.55 -21.62 -6.96
CA LEU A 504 1.93 -21.20 -7.05
C LEU A 504 2.26 -20.81 -8.49
N ILE A 505 2.89 -19.66 -8.68
CA ILE A 505 3.47 -19.21 -9.93
C ILE A 505 4.99 -19.31 -9.84
N HIS A 506 5.62 -19.98 -10.79
CA HIS A 506 7.07 -20.03 -10.95
C HIS A 506 7.49 -19.31 -12.23
N MET A 507 8.50 -18.45 -12.11
CA MET A 507 9.16 -17.81 -13.24
C MET A 507 10.66 -18.09 -13.12
N ASP A 508 11.19 -18.94 -14.00
CA ASP A 508 12.52 -19.53 -13.82
C ASP A 508 13.63 -18.48 -13.76
N LYS A 509 13.55 -17.51 -14.67
CA LYS A 509 14.47 -16.38 -14.78
C LYS A 509 13.72 -15.06 -14.67
N THR A 510 14.16 -14.20 -13.75
CA THR A 510 13.50 -12.90 -13.49
C THR A 510 14.43 -11.71 -13.67
N SER A 511 13.86 -10.51 -13.75
CA SER A 511 14.59 -9.25 -13.90
C SER A 511 14.29 -8.26 -12.78
N GLY A 512 15.28 -7.41 -12.47
CA GLY A 512 15.14 -6.36 -11.47
C GLY A 512 14.06 -5.35 -11.87
N LEU A 513 13.14 -5.06 -10.95
CA LEU A 513 12.03 -4.13 -11.11
C LEU A 513 12.52 -2.77 -11.60
N GLN A 514 11.82 -2.17 -12.54
CA GLN A 514 12.16 -0.85 -13.07
C GLN A 514 11.38 0.26 -12.34
N PRO A 515 12.07 1.16 -11.62
CA PRO A 515 11.43 2.34 -11.03
C PRO A 515 10.86 3.24 -12.12
N VAL A 516 9.88 4.06 -11.77
CA VAL A 516 9.34 5.05 -12.72
C VAL A 516 10.45 5.99 -13.18
N LYS A 517 10.59 6.18 -14.49
CA LYS A 517 11.59 7.10 -15.06
C LYS A 517 11.22 8.55 -14.72
N GLU A 518 12.00 9.19 -13.85
CA GLU A 518 11.87 10.62 -13.57
C GLU A 518 12.27 11.45 -14.81
N SER A 519 11.50 12.48 -15.14
CA SER A 519 11.94 13.51 -16.08
C SER A 519 13.20 14.17 -15.52
N LYS A 520 14.24 14.36 -16.35
CA LYS A 520 15.51 14.97 -15.94
C LYS A 520 15.30 16.38 -15.38
N GLY A 521 15.06 16.45 -14.09
CA GLY A 521 15.02 17.65 -13.27
C GLY A 521 15.50 17.19 -11.90
N VAL A 522 16.77 17.43 -11.60
CA VAL A 522 17.35 17.12 -10.30
C VAL A 522 16.67 18.02 -9.28
N VAL A 523 15.56 17.57 -8.72
CA VAL A 523 15.11 18.08 -7.43
C VAL A 523 16.01 17.39 -6.42
N LYS A 524 16.84 18.15 -5.72
CA LYS A 524 17.46 17.69 -4.47
C LYS A 524 16.30 17.40 -3.52
N ILE A 525 15.88 16.14 -3.46
CA ILE A 525 14.89 15.67 -2.50
C ILE A 525 15.63 15.53 -1.16
N PRO A 526 15.18 16.20 -0.09
CA PRO A 526 15.80 16.02 1.21
C PRO A 526 15.67 14.55 1.64
N LEU A 527 16.80 13.97 2.03
CA LEU A 527 16.84 12.68 2.70
C LEU A 527 16.30 12.90 4.11
N HIS A 528 15.09 12.36 4.38
CA HIS A 528 14.39 12.47 5.67
C HIS A 528 13.96 13.91 6.04
N GLY A 529 12.81 14.05 6.72
CA GLY A 529 12.61 15.23 7.59
C GLY A 529 11.73 16.40 7.12
N ASP A 530 11.14 16.43 5.93
CA ASP A 530 10.28 17.58 5.53
C ASP A 530 8.82 17.48 6.01
N TYR A 531 8.58 16.75 7.10
CA TYR A 531 7.31 16.88 7.80
C TYR A 531 7.39 18.03 8.79
N PRO A 532 6.45 18.97 8.73
CA PRO A 532 6.48 20.10 9.64
C PRO A 532 6.38 19.68 11.11
N ARG A 533 7.26 20.20 11.95
CA ARG A 533 7.15 20.02 13.41
C ARG A 533 5.79 20.50 13.90
N TRP A 534 5.13 19.70 14.75
CA TRP A 534 3.76 20.00 15.16
C TRP A 534 3.58 21.34 15.88
N ASN A 535 4.65 21.91 16.42
CA ASN A 535 4.70 23.24 17.02
C ASN A 535 4.22 24.35 16.06
N LYS A 536 4.27 24.16 14.74
CA LYS A 536 3.73 25.14 13.79
C LYS A 536 2.19 25.21 13.80
N TYR A 537 1.51 24.12 14.14
CA TYR A 537 0.03 24.07 14.22
C TYR A 537 -0.49 24.68 15.53
N ALA A 538 0.40 24.93 16.50
CA ALA A 538 0.07 25.63 17.75
C ALA A 538 0.06 27.16 17.59
N LYS A 539 0.51 27.71 16.45
CA LYS A 539 0.54 29.16 16.17
C LYS A 539 -0.62 29.57 15.27
N ASN A 540 -1.82 29.65 15.86
CA ASN A 540 -2.90 30.52 15.40
C ASN A 540 -3.58 31.05 16.68
N GLU A 541 -3.70 32.36 16.74
CA GLU A 541 -3.64 33.24 17.92
C GLU A 541 -4.86 33.23 18.87
N ASP A 542 -4.70 34.02 19.93
CA ASP A 542 -5.66 34.46 20.96
C ASP A 542 -6.04 33.45 22.04
N VAL A 543 -5.14 33.30 23.01
CA VAL A 543 -5.54 33.04 24.40
C VAL A 543 -5.19 34.31 25.17
N GLU A 544 -6.21 35.14 25.42
CA GLU A 544 -6.15 36.12 26.49
C GLU A 544 -5.85 35.34 27.79
N GLU A 545 -4.70 35.61 28.39
CA GLU A 545 -4.34 35.14 29.72
C GLU A 545 -5.30 35.77 30.74
N GLU A 546 -6.39 35.09 31.07
CA GLU A 546 -7.03 35.30 32.36
C GLU A 546 -6.08 34.77 33.44
N ARG A 547 -5.50 35.71 34.19
CA ARG A 547 -4.82 35.47 35.45
C ARG A 547 -5.80 34.84 36.43
N GLU A 548 -5.52 33.64 36.88
CA GLU A 548 -5.96 33.19 38.21
C GLU A 548 -4.72 33.19 39.12
N ASP A 549 -4.67 34.24 39.94
CA ASP A 549 -3.93 34.27 41.20
C ASP A 549 -4.48 33.19 42.16
N ASP A 550 -3.64 32.82 43.12
CA ASP A 550 -3.95 32.10 44.37
C ASP A 550 -4.03 30.56 44.34
N PHE A 551 -2.92 29.88 44.62
CA PHE A 551 -2.60 29.36 45.97
C PHE A 551 -1.33 28.46 45.94
N ASP A 552 -0.34 28.85 46.74
CA ASP A 552 0.84 28.11 47.22
C ASP A 552 0.56 27.64 48.67
N PRO A 553 1.25 26.66 49.29
CA PRO A 553 2.24 25.68 48.79
C PRO A 553 1.82 24.20 48.87
#